data_AF-A0A8J2EIK5-F1
#
_entry.id   AF-A0A8J2EIK5-F1
#
_cell.length_a   1.000
_cell.length_b   1.000
_cell.length_c   1.000
_cell.angle_alpha   90.00
_cell.angle_beta   90.00
_cell.angle_gamma   90.00
#
_symmetry.space_group_name_H-M   'P 1'
#
loop_
_entity.id
_entity.type
_entity.pdbx_description
1 polymer ?
#
loop_
_entity_poly.entity_id
_entity_poly.type
_entity_poly.pdbx_seq_one_letter_code
_entity_poly.pdbx_strand_id
1 'polypeptide(L)'
;MKIYFFILLINFYFIFINSLVIEKKIEHECPRIITRQEWKARNVTGHQLLWTRPVPYVVIHHGGILHYCYDIKECSVIVKSYQDLHIDTNKWIDIGYNFVIGEDGNIYEGRGWDFVGAHAPGFNTQSIGISIIGDFSHFNPNKNALRALTDIIKCGVLLNKISINYQVIGHRQARITACPGEVFYNYVQSMPRWTSTPVPVYVD
;
A
#
# COMPACT_ATOMS: atom_id res chain seq x y z
N MET A 1 41.04 1.27 32.84
CA MET A 1 39.89 0.36 32.59
C MET A 1 38.52 1.02 32.85
N LYS A 2 38.30 1.77 33.96
CA LYS A 2 37.00 2.39 34.28
C LYS A 2 36.52 3.49 33.31
N ILE A 3 37.44 4.29 32.74
CA ILE A 3 37.10 5.38 31.80
C ILE A 3 36.56 4.87 30.46
N TYR A 4 37.15 3.81 29.91
CA TYR A 4 36.69 3.20 28.66
C TYR A 4 35.27 2.62 28.78
N PHE A 5 34.96 2.02 29.93
CA PHE A 5 33.62 1.49 30.21
C PHE A 5 32.56 2.61 30.29
N PHE A 6 32.92 3.76 30.86
CA PHE A 6 32.03 4.92 30.96
C PHE A 6 31.74 5.55 29.58
N ILE A 7 32.76 5.65 28.71
CA ILE A 7 32.61 6.14 27.34
C ILE A 7 31.73 5.17 26.51
N LEU A 8 31.88 3.87 26.69
CA LEU A 8 31.03 2.86 26.02
C LEU A 8 29.57 2.98 26.45
N LEU A 9 29.29 3.19 27.75
CA LEU A 9 27.94 3.38 28.25
C LEU A 9 27.29 4.67 27.72
N ILE A 10 28.04 5.77 27.64
CA ILE A 10 27.54 7.04 27.08
C ILE A 10 27.22 6.88 25.59
N ASN A 11 28.09 6.23 24.81
CA ASN A 11 27.84 5.97 23.39
C ASN A 11 26.63 5.05 23.19
N PHE A 12 26.50 3.98 23.98
CA PHE A 12 25.34 3.09 23.89
C PHE A 12 24.03 3.81 24.25
N TYR A 13 24.04 4.62 25.31
CA TYR A 13 22.89 5.45 25.69
C TYR A 13 22.53 6.46 24.59
N PHE A 14 23.52 7.10 23.98
CA PHE A 14 23.33 8.05 22.88
C PHE A 14 22.79 7.38 21.60
N ILE A 15 23.25 6.18 21.28
CA ILE A 15 22.72 5.40 20.15
C ILE A 15 21.28 4.97 20.45
N PHE A 16 21.01 4.47 21.65
CA PHE A 16 19.68 4.03 22.07
C PHE A 16 18.66 5.17 22.07
N ILE A 17 18.99 6.34 22.64
CA ILE A 17 18.11 7.50 22.64
C ILE A 17 17.83 7.99 21.21
N ASN A 18 18.83 8.02 20.33
CA ASN A 18 18.62 8.39 18.93
C ASN A 18 17.72 7.38 18.20
N SER A 19 17.92 6.07 18.43
CA SER A 19 17.04 5.03 17.87
C SER A 19 15.59 5.23 18.31
N LEU A 20 15.38 5.51 19.59
CA LEU A 20 14.05 5.70 20.16
C LEU A 20 13.36 6.99 19.65
N VAL A 21 14.14 8.06 19.43
CA VAL A 21 13.65 9.31 18.82
C VAL A 21 13.31 9.10 17.34
N ILE A 22 14.11 8.33 16.61
CA ILE A 22 13.84 7.98 15.20
C ILE A 22 12.56 7.12 15.10
N GLU A 23 12.42 6.09 15.94
CA GLU A 23 11.22 5.24 15.98
C GLU A 23 9.96 6.08 16.25
N LYS A 24 9.98 6.96 17.26
CA LYS A 24 8.85 7.86 17.55
C LYS A 24 8.54 8.84 16.41
N LYS A 25 9.56 9.32 15.70
CA LYS A 25 9.36 10.23 14.57
C LYS A 25 8.72 9.51 13.38
N ILE A 26 9.13 8.28 13.10
CA ILE A 26 8.53 7.41 12.07
C ILE A 26 7.08 7.10 12.41
N GLU A 27 6.79 6.79 13.68
CA GLU A 27 5.43 6.53 14.17
C GLU A 27 4.49 7.74 13.95
N HIS A 28 5.02 8.96 14.03
CA HIS A 28 4.25 10.19 13.84
C HIS A 28 4.08 10.61 12.36
N GLU A 29 4.89 10.07 11.44
CA GLU A 29 4.86 10.38 10.00
C GLU A 29 4.03 9.37 9.18
N CYS A 30 3.82 8.15 9.70
CA CYS A 30 3.02 7.12 9.04
C CYS A 30 1.52 7.24 9.39
N PRO A 31 0.60 7.11 8.42
CA PRO A 31 -0.83 7.16 8.71
C PRO A 31 -1.27 5.90 9.46
N ARG A 32 -2.34 6.02 10.27
CA ARG A 32 -2.99 4.87 10.89
C ARG A 32 -3.52 3.92 9.81
N ILE A 33 -3.24 2.63 9.96
CA ILE A 33 -3.76 1.57 9.10
C ILE A 33 -4.80 0.78 9.89
N ILE A 34 -6.01 0.63 9.33
CA ILE A 34 -7.04 -0.28 9.82
C ILE A 34 -6.57 -1.70 9.55
N THR A 35 -6.24 -2.40 10.62
CA THR A 35 -5.68 -3.75 10.57
C THR A 35 -6.68 -4.75 10.03
N ARG A 36 -6.16 -5.88 9.54
CA ARG A 36 -6.97 -7.04 9.15
C ARG A 36 -8.00 -7.47 10.19
N GLN A 37 -7.65 -7.39 11.48
CA GLN A 37 -8.56 -7.74 12.55
C GLN A 37 -9.72 -6.72 12.67
N GLU A 38 -9.43 -5.43 12.56
CA GLU A 38 -10.41 -4.35 12.70
C GLU A 38 -11.49 -4.40 11.61
N TRP A 39 -11.12 -4.66 10.36
CA TRP A 39 -12.10 -4.80 9.27
C TRP A 39 -12.68 -6.22 9.12
N LYS A 40 -12.31 -7.15 10.04
CA LYS A 40 -12.82 -8.53 10.12
C LYS A 40 -12.43 -9.39 8.90
N ALA A 41 -11.15 -9.35 8.55
CA ALA A 41 -10.56 -10.22 7.54
C ALA A 41 -10.81 -11.70 7.82
N ARG A 42 -11.03 -12.46 6.76
CA ARG A 42 -10.96 -13.92 6.82
C ARG A 42 -9.52 -14.34 7.09
N ASN A 43 -9.39 -15.43 7.83
CA ASN A 43 -8.14 -16.16 7.93
C ASN A 43 -7.79 -16.73 6.55
N VAL A 44 -6.50 -16.72 6.21
CA VAL A 44 -5.98 -17.22 4.94
C VAL A 44 -4.87 -18.23 5.18
N THR A 45 -4.69 -19.14 4.24
CA THR A 45 -3.90 -20.37 4.42
C THR A 45 -2.43 -20.22 4.05
N GLY A 46 -2.00 -19.05 3.58
CA GLY A 46 -0.59 -18.76 3.32
C GLY A 46 -0.39 -17.42 2.61
N HIS A 47 0.84 -16.94 2.62
CA HIS A 47 1.27 -15.79 1.83
C HIS A 47 2.69 -16.00 1.34
N GLN A 48 2.98 -15.48 0.15
CA GLN A 48 4.34 -15.41 -0.37
C GLN A 48 4.96 -14.08 0.05
N LEU A 49 6.15 -14.11 0.63
CA LEU A 49 6.91 -12.90 0.96
C LEU A 49 7.40 -12.18 -0.31
N LEU A 50 7.45 -10.85 -0.26
CA LEU A 50 8.13 -10.05 -1.27
C LEU A 50 9.65 -10.23 -1.14
N TRP A 51 10.26 -10.81 -2.17
CA TRP A 51 11.71 -11.00 -2.23
C TRP A 51 12.42 -9.71 -2.63
N THR A 52 11.80 -8.92 -3.52
CA THR A 52 12.29 -7.61 -3.93
C THR A 52 11.88 -6.56 -2.91
N ARG A 53 12.78 -6.22 -1.98
CA ARG A 53 12.58 -5.13 -1.00
C ARG A 53 13.83 -4.23 -0.95
N PRO A 54 13.67 -2.89 -0.98
CA PRO A 54 12.40 -2.17 -1.14
C PRO A 54 11.82 -2.34 -2.56
N VAL A 55 10.50 -2.38 -2.71
CA VAL A 55 9.88 -2.60 -4.03
C VAL A 55 10.10 -1.40 -4.96
N PRO A 56 10.34 -1.62 -6.27
CA PRO A 56 10.53 -0.54 -7.23
C PRO A 56 9.23 0.07 -7.77
N TYR A 57 8.06 -0.54 -7.54
CA TYR A 57 6.80 -0.05 -8.11
C TYR A 57 5.69 0.17 -7.07
N VAL A 58 4.83 1.13 -7.37
CA VAL A 58 3.50 1.28 -6.75
C VAL A 58 2.45 1.24 -7.86
N VAL A 59 1.46 0.35 -7.72
CA VAL A 59 0.38 0.22 -8.72
C VAL A 59 -0.92 0.77 -8.14
N ILE A 60 -1.50 1.75 -8.83
CA ILE A 60 -2.73 2.42 -8.41
C ILE A 60 -3.94 1.79 -9.08
N HIS A 61 -4.95 1.47 -8.27
CA HIS A 61 -6.21 0.86 -8.65
C HIS A 61 -7.41 1.70 -8.17
N HIS A 62 -8.54 1.54 -8.86
CA HIS A 62 -9.86 1.75 -8.27
C HIS A 62 -10.49 0.40 -7.93
N GLY A 63 -11.56 0.41 -7.13
CA GLY A 63 -12.31 -0.78 -6.74
C GLY A 63 -13.17 -1.37 -7.86
N GLY A 64 -13.60 -0.54 -8.81
CA GLY A 64 -14.42 -0.96 -9.95
C GLY A 64 -15.87 -1.28 -9.59
N ILE A 65 -16.38 -0.69 -8.50
CA ILE A 65 -17.78 -0.80 -8.06
C ILE A 65 -18.39 0.59 -7.94
N LEU A 66 -19.69 0.72 -8.21
CA LEU A 66 -20.46 1.96 -8.01
C LEU A 66 -20.92 2.15 -6.56
N HIS A 67 -20.06 1.78 -5.60
CA HIS A 67 -20.29 1.95 -4.17
C HIS A 67 -19.08 2.61 -3.52
N TYR A 68 -19.36 3.54 -2.63
CA TYR A 68 -18.40 4.36 -1.90
C TYR A 68 -18.74 4.26 -0.41
N CYS A 69 -17.80 4.62 0.46
CA CYS A 69 -17.97 4.54 1.90
C CYS A 69 -17.27 5.71 2.58
N TYR A 70 -17.87 6.23 3.65
CA TYR A 70 -17.41 7.47 4.30
C TYR A 70 -17.16 7.30 5.81
N ASP A 71 -17.22 6.06 6.30
CA ASP A 71 -16.80 5.70 7.64
C ASP A 71 -16.17 4.31 7.70
N ILE A 72 -15.52 4.02 8.83
CA ILE A 72 -14.79 2.76 9.04
C ILE A 72 -15.68 1.53 8.91
N LYS A 73 -16.95 1.63 9.35
CA LYS A 73 -17.86 0.48 9.36
C LYS A 73 -18.26 0.12 7.94
N GLU A 74 -18.68 1.08 7.14
CA GLU A 74 -19.07 0.86 5.74
C GLU A 74 -17.89 0.43 4.89
N CYS A 75 -16.75 1.10 5.04
CA CYS A 75 -15.55 0.77 4.27
C CYS A 75 -15.03 -0.63 4.62
N SER A 76 -15.04 -1.02 5.89
CA SER A 76 -14.67 -2.39 6.29
C SER A 76 -15.54 -3.46 5.62
N VAL A 77 -16.84 -3.20 5.44
CA VAL A 77 -17.74 -4.11 4.73
C VAL A 77 -17.35 -4.25 3.25
N ILE A 78 -16.99 -3.15 2.59
CA ILE A 78 -16.55 -3.18 1.19
C ILE A 78 -15.17 -3.85 1.04
N VAL A 79 -14.21 -3.55 1.92
CA VAL A 79 -12.90 -4.22 1.91
C VAL A 79 -13.08 -5.73 2.08
N LYS A 80 -13.98 -6.14 2.99
CA LYS A 80 -14.33 -7.55 3.16
C LYS A 80 -14.96 -8.15 1.91
N SER A 81 -15.87 -7.45 1.23
CA SER A 81 -16.48 -7.95 -0.01
C SER A 81 -15.47 -8.11 -1.15
N TYR A 82 -14.43 -7.27 -1.22
CA TYR A 82 -13.31 -7.51 -2.13
C TYR A 82 -12.53 -8.77 -1.76
N GLN A 83 -12.28 -9.02 -0.47
CA GLN A 83 -11.63 -10.26 -0.04
C GLN A 83 -12.48 -11.48 -0.42
N ASP A 84 -13.78 -11.44 -0.16
CA ASP A 84 -14.72 -12.52 -0.46
C ASP A 84 -14.77 -12.80 -1.97
N LEU A 85 -14.89 -11.76 -2.81
CA LEU A 85 -14.82 -11.90 -4.26
C LEU A 85 -13.50 -12.54 -4.73
N HIS A 86 -12.37 -12.07 -4.21
CA HIS A 86 -11.06 -12.56 -4.61
C HIS A 86 -10.83 -14.03 -4.20
N ILE A 87 -11.30 -14.44 -3.02
CA ILE A 87 -11.16 -15.82 -2.55
C ILE A 87 -12.19 -16.72 -3.22
N ASP A 88 -13.46 -16.37 -3.15
CA ASP A 88 -14.55 -17.27 -3.50
C ASP A 88 -14.76 -17.35 -5.01
N THR A 89 -14.58 -16.23 -5.73
CA THR A 89 -14.76 -16.18 -7.19
C THR A 89 -13.43 -16.36 -7.92
N ASN A 90 -12.41 -15.54 -7.61
CA ASN A 90 -11.14 -15.59 -8.35
C ASN A 90 -10.21 -16.72 -7.90
N LYS A 91 -10.55 -17.43 -6.82
CA LYS A 91 -9.76 -18.52 -6.24
C LYS A 91 -8.35 -18.09 -5.82
N TRP A 92 -8.19 -16.82 -5.45
CA TRP A 92 -6.95 -16.32 -4.89
C TRP A 92 -6.85 -16.66 -3.41
N ILE A 93 -5.64 -16.64 -2.87
CA ILE A 93 -5.40 -16.99 -1.46
C ILE A 93 -5.94 -15.89 -0.52
N ASP A 94 -6.02 -14.65 -0.99
CA ASP A 94 -6.46 -13.49 -0.22
C ASP A 94 -6.89 -12.34 -1.15
N ILE A 95 -7.38 -11.23 -0.59
CA ILE A 95 -7.59 -9.96 -1.28
C ILE A 95 -6.38 -9.60 -2.16
N GLY A 96 -6.59 -9.16 -3.40
CA GLY A 96 -5.51 -8.95 -4.35
C GLY A 96 -4.59 -7.76 -4.04
N TYR A 97 -5.09 -6.76 -3.30
CA TYR A 97 -4.39 -5.51 -3.02
C TYR A 97 -3.55 -5.58 -1.74
N ASN A 98 -2.46 -4.82 -1.69
CA ASN A 98 -1.68 -4.64 -0.47
C ASN A 98 -2.40 -3.70 0.49
N PHE A 99 -2.96 -2.60 -0.03
CA PHE A 99 -3.76 -1.64 0.72
C PHE A 99 -5.02 -1.24 -0.04
N VAL A 100 -6.08 -0.96 0.71
CA VAL A 100 -7.34 -0.41 0.19
C VAL A 100 -7.62 0.91 0.91
N ILE A 101 -8.13 1.92 0.21
CA ILE A 101 -8.43 3.24 0.76
C ILE A 101 -9.91 3.54 0.56
N GLY A 102 -10.58 3.99 1.60
CA GLY A 102 -11.95 4.48 1.53
C GLY A 102 -12.02 5.99 1.25
N GLU A 103 -13.20 6.46 0.83
CA GLU A 103 -13.48 7.89 0.73
C GLU A 103 -13.55 8.55 2.14
N ASP A 104 -13.58 7.75 3.20
CA ASP A 104 -13.37 8.17 4.58
C ASP A 104 -11.92 8.63 4.88
N GLY A 105 -10.97 8.38 3.97
CA GLY A 105 -9.55 8.69 4.13
C GLY A 105 -8.79 7.69 5.00
N ASN A 106 -9.40 6.58 5.42
CA ASN A 106 -8.69 5.51 6.12
C ASN A 106 -8.03 4.54 5.14
N ILE A 107 -6.92 3.95 5.59
CA ILE A 107 -6.19 2.93 4.86
C ILE A 107 -6.45 1.59 5.53
N TYR A 108 -6.90 0.62 4.75
CA TYR A 108 -7.23 -0.73 5.18
C TYR A 108 -6.13 -1.68 4.73
N GLU A 109 -5.59 -2.44 5.67
CA GLU A 109 -4.57 -3.45 5.40
C GLU A 109 -5.18 -4.60 4.57
N GLY A 110 -4.76 -4.72 3.32
CA GLY A 110 -5.01 -5.90 2.50
C GLY A 110 -3.95 -6.96 2.81
N ARG A 111 -3.09 -7.26 1.85
CA ARG A 111 -1.90 -8.11 2.08
C ARG A 111 -0.76 -7.39 2.82
N GLY A 112 -0.86 -6.07 3.05
CA GLY A 112 0.14 -5.31 3.79
C GLY A 112 1.47 -5.16 3.04
N TRP A 113 2.53 -4.82 3.79
CA TRP A 113 3.82 -4.41 3.23
C TRP A 113 4.71 -5.54 2.72
N ASP A 114 4.60 -6.73 3.32
CA ASP A 114 5.64 -7.76 3.19
C ASP A 114 5.26 -8.91 2.27
N PHE A 115 4.03 -8.93 1.76
CA PHE A 115 3.50 -10.04 0.98
C PHE A 115 3.15 -9.66 -0.45
N VAL A 116 3.38 -10.62 -1.36
CA VAL A 116 3.12 -10.51 -2.80
C VAL A 116 1.62 -10.30 -3.04
N GLY A 117 1.29 -9.31 -3.87
CA GLY A 117 -0.07 -9.01 -4.32
C GLY A 117 -0.65 -10.03 -5.31
N ALA A 118 -1.89 -9.82 -5.74
CA ALA A 118 -2.46 -10.49 -6.93
C ALA A 118 -3.19 -9.47 -7.85
N HIS A 119 -2.81 -8.20 -7.75
CA HIS A 119 -3.51 -7.07 -8.35
C HIS A 119 -3.01 -6.74 -9.77
N ALA A 120 -1.74 -6.97 -10.11
CA ALA A 120 -1.13 -6.55 -11.37
C ALA A 120 -0.16 -7.60 -11.93
N PRO A 121 -0.54 -8.35 -12.99
CA PRO A 121 0.35 -9.30 -13.65
C PRO A 121 1.69 -8.68 -14.04
N GLY A 122 2.80 -9.39 -13.82
CA GLY A 122 4.17 -8.88 -14.03
C GLY A 122 4.69 -7.94 -12.93
N PHE A 123 3.82 -7.37 -12.09
CA PHE A 123 4.22 -6.42 -11.04
C PHE A 123 4.00 -6.93 -9.61
N ASN A 124 3.18 -7.98 -9.41
CA ASN A 124 2.80 -8.49 -8.08
C ASN A 124 3.99 -8.75 -7.13
N THR A 125 5.13 -9.24 -7.64
CA THR A 125 6.32 -9.61 -6.85
C THR A 125 7.29 -8.45 -6.60
N GLN A 126 7.00 -7.28 -7.17
CA GLN A 126 7.90 -6.13 -7.21
C GLN A 126 7.14 -4.81 -7.04
N SER A 127 5.95 -4.86 -6.43
CA SER A 127 5.13 -3.67 -6.21
C SER A 127 4.26 -3.76 -4.97
N ILE A 128 3.81 -2.59 -4.52
CA ILE A 128 2.69 -2.45 -3.60
C ILE A 128 1.46 -1.98 -4.41
N GLY A 129 0.39 -2.77 -4.39
CA GLY A 129 -0.89 -2.42 -5.01
C GLY A 129 -1.81 -1.68 -4.04
N ILE A 130 -2.23 -0.48 -4.42
CA ILE A 130 -3.12 0.38 -3.62
C ILE A 130 -4.42 0.62 -4.40
N SER A 131 -5.55 0.20 -3.83
CA SER A 131 -6.87 0.39 -4.45
C SER A 131 -7.69 1.42 -3.69
N ILE A 132 -8.32 2.37 -4.39
CA ILE A 132 -9.33 3.24 -3.78
C ILE A 132 -10.72 2.67 -4.06
N ILE A 133 -11.56 2.53 -3.03
CA ILE A 133 -12.92 2.01 -3.14
C ILE A 133 -13.77 2.92 -4.02
N GLY A 134 -14.42 2.34 -5.03
CA GLY A 134 -15.30 3.06 -5.95
C GLY A 134 -14.92 2.90 -7.43
N ASP A 135 -15.62 3.64 -8.29
CA ASP A 135 -15.34 3.77 -9.71
C ASP A 135 -15.07 5.24 -10.07
N PHE A 136 -13.80 5.52 -10.34
CA PHE A 136 -13.33 6.87 -10.66
C PHE A 136 -13.14 7.12 -12.17
N SER A 137 -13.99 6.51 -12.99
CA SER A 137 -13.98 6.73 -14.44
C SER A 137 -14.39 8.14 -14.83
N HIS A 138 -15.22 8.80 -14.02
CA HIS A 138 -15.82 10.11 -14.36
C HIS A 138 -15.53 11.23 -13.37
N PHE A 139 -14.88 10.92 -12.24
CA PHE A 139 -14.48 11.91 -11.23
C PHE A 139 -13.30 11.38 -10.43
N ASN A 140 -12.59 12.26 -9.74
CA ASN A 140 -11.49 11.88 -8.87
C ASN A 140 -11.99 11.40 -7.50
N PRO A 141 -11.24 10.52 -6.81
CA PRO A 141 -11.39 10.31 -5.39
C PRO A 141 -11.37 11.62 -4.62
N ASN A 142 -12.04 11.66 -3.46
CA ASN A 142 -12.04 12.88 -2.66
C ASN A 142 -10.66 13.19 -2.07
N LYS A 143 -10.54 14.40 -1.52
CA LYS A 143 -9.28 14.91 -0.96
C LYS A 143 -8.72 14.05 0.17
N ASN A 144 -9.56 13.38 0.96
CA ASN A 144 -9.11 12.53 2.06
C ASN A 144 -8.50 11.24 1.52
N ALA A 145 -9.14 10.58 0.54
CA ALA A 145 -8.60 9.40 -0.12
C ALA A 145 -7.29 9.69 -0.86
N LEU A 146 -7.20 10.80 -1.58
CA LEU A 146 -5.97 11.21 -2.28
C LEU A 146 -4.82 11.55 -1.31
N ARG A 147 -5.14 12.14 -0.15
CA ARG A 147 -4.16 12.38 0.91
C ARG A 147 -3.67 11.07 1.50
N ALA A 148 -4.57 10.16 1.86
CA ALA A 148 -4.24 8.83 2.36
C ALA A 148 -3.35 8.05 1.38
N LEU A 149 -3.62 8.14 0.08
CA LEU A 149 -2.78 7.56 -0.97
C LEU A 149 -1.36 8.11 -0.95
N THR A 150 -1.23 9.44 -0.85
CA THR A 150 0.09 10.09 -0.78
C THR A 150 0.84 9.70 0.50
N ASP A 151 0.13 9.67 1.63
CA ASP A 151 0.71 9.42 2.95
C ASP A 151 1.17 7.97 3.10
N ILE A 152 0.40 6.99 2.62
CA ILE A 152 0.83 5.59 2.67
C ILE A 152 2.06 5.34 1.78
N ILE A 153 2.16 5.97 0.60
CA ILE A 153 3.35 5.85 -0.25
C ILE A 153 4.58 6.45 0.45
N LYS A 154 4.46 7.65 1.03
CA LYS A 154 5.54 8.27 1.81
C LYS A 154 5.97 7.40 2.98
N CYS A 155 5.00 6.88 3.75
CA CYS A 155 5.27 5.95 4.84
C CYS A 155 6.02 4.70 4.34
N GLY A 156 5.62 4.11 3.22
CA GLY A 156 6.33 2.98 2.64
C GLY A 156 7.78 3.29 2.26
N VAL A 157 8.08 4.50 1.80
CA VAL A 157 9.47 4.96 1.57
C VAL A 157 10.23 5.12 2.88
N LEU A 158 9.63 5.75 3.89
CA LEU A 158 10.24 5.92 5.22
C LEU A 158 10.55 4.57 5.89
N LEU A 159 9.67 3.59 5.75
CA LEU A 159 9.83 2.23 6.27
C LEU A 159 10.76 1.35 5.41
N ASN A 160 11.36 1.89 4.35
CA ASN A 160 12.16 1.14 3.38
C ASN A 160 11.43 -0.08 2.80
N LYS A 161 10.10 0.02 2.65
CA LYS A 161 9.26 -0.97 1.96
C LYS A 161 9.12 -0.64 0.49
N ILE A 162 9.05 0.66 0.15
CA ILE A 162 9.03 1.22 -1.20
C ILE A 162 10.37 1.91 -1.44
N SER A 163 10.98 1.67 -2.61
CA SER A 163 12.29 2.22 -2.94
C SER A 163 12.21 3.74 -2.97
N ILE A 164 13.24 4.46 -2.50
CA ILE A 164 13.30 5.91 -2.73
C ILE A 164 13.25 6.25 -4.22
N ASN A 165 13.64 5.34 -5.12
CA ASN A 165 13.59 5.49 -6.57
C ASN A 165 12.40 4.79 -7.24
N TYR A 166 11.32 4.56 -6.49
CA TYR A 166 10.13 3.89 -7.02
C TYR A 166 9.53 4.59 -8.24
N GLN A 167 8.72 3.85 -8.99
CA GLN A 167 7.87 4.34 -10.07
C GLN A 167 6.40 4.10 -9.75
N VAL A 168 5.54 5.06 -10.11
CA VAL A 168 4.08 4.95 -10.00
C VAL A 168 3.50 4.57 -11.36
N ILE A 169 2.56 3.62 -11.36
CA ILE A 169 1.77 3.28 -12.54
C ILE A 169 0.29 3.10 -12.18
N GLY A 170 -0.59 3.30 -13.16
CA GLY A 170 -1.98 2.85 -13.07
C GLY A 170 -2.10 1.39 -13.52
N HIS A 171 -3.07 0.65 -12.99
CA HIS A 171 -3.30 -0.76 -13.33
C HIS A 171 -3.41 -1.02 -14.85
N ARG A 172 -4.02 -0.10 -15.61
CA ARG A 172 -4.09 -0.15 -17.08
C ARG A 172 -2.73 -0.25 -17.79
N GLN A 173 -1.64 0.11 -17.13
CA GLN A 173 -0.29 -0.04 -17.68
C GLN A 173 0.30 -1.44 -17.45
N ALA A 174 -0.32 -2.26 -16.59
CA ALA A 174 0.08 -3.65 -16.34
C ALA A 174 -0.75 -4.68 -17.14
N ARG A 175 -1.98 -4.33 -17.54
CA ARG A 175 -2.85 -5.17 -18.39
C ARG A 175 -3.95 -4.34 -19.06
N ILE A 176 -4.66 -4.95 -20.01
CA ILE A 176 -5.84 -4.35 -20.65
C ILE A 176 -6.98 -4.26 -19.62
N THR A 177 -7.28 -3.04 -19.15
CA THR A 177 -8.36 -2.72 -18.21
C THR A 177 -8.60 -1.21 -18.18
N ALA A 178 -9.81 -0.78 -17.79
CA ALA A 178 -10.11 0.63 -17.55
C ALA A 178 -9.56 1.15 -16.21
N CYS A 179 -9.23 0.24 -15.26
CA CYS A 179 -8.70 0.58 -13.94
C CYS A 179 -7.40 1.42 -14.05
N PRO A 180 -7.23 2.52 -13.30
CA PRO A 180 -8.01 2.96 -12.14
C PRO A 180 -9.20 3.90 -12.45
N GLY A 181 -9.73 3.88 -13.68
CA GLY A 181 -10.74 4.82 -14.16
C GLY A 181 -10.09 6.02 -14.86
N GLU A 182 -10.75 6.56 -15.88
CA GLU A 182 -10.19 7.58 -16.75
C GLU A 182 -9.80 8.87 -16.03
N VAL A 183 -10.73 9.47 -15.29
CA VAL A 183 -10.45 10.72 -14.58
C VAL A 183 -9.39 10.53 -13.51
N PHE A 184 -9.46 9.45 -12.73
CA PHE A 184 -8.44 9.17 -11.73
C PHE A 184 -7.08 8.81 -12.32
N TYR A 185 -7.03 8.15 -13.48
CA TYR A 185 -5.76 7.90 -14.16
C TYR A 185 -5.06 9.20 -14.57
N ASN A 186 -5.80 10.22 -15.03
CA ASN A 186 -5.22 11.54 -15.30
C ASN A 186 -4.55 12.14 -14.06
N TYR A 187 -5.16 11.98 -12.88
CA TYR A 187 -4.53 12.34 -11.61
C TYR A 187 -3.26 11.50 -11.35
N VAL A 188 -3.32 10.18 -11.54
CA VAL A 188 -2.16 9.28 -11.37
C VAL A 188 -0.99 9.69 -12.26
N GLN A 189 -1.24 10.12 -13.51
CA GLN A 189 -0.20 10.61 -14.42
C GLN A 189 0.48 11.89 -13.92
N SER A 190 -0.21 12.69 -13.10
CA SER A 190 0.35 13.88 -12.46
C SER A 190 1.15 13.59 -11.18
N MET A 191 1.08 12.37 -10.64
CA MET A 191 1.78 12.03 -9.41
C MET A 191 3.30 12.03 -9.61
N PRO A 192 4.09 12.39 -8.58
CA PRO A 192 5.53 12.25 -8.63
C PRO A 192 5.93 10.81 -8.97
N ARG A 193 6.96 10.67 -9.82
CA ARG A 193 7.53 9.38 -10.23
C ARG A 193 6.59 8.50 -11.05
N TRP A 194 5.51 9.04 -11.61
CA TRP A 194 4.78 8.35 -12.66
C TRP A 194 5.69 8.06 -13.85
N THR A 195 5.54 6.88 -14.45
CA THR A 195 6.24 6.50 -15.68
C THR A 195 5.25 6.07 -16.76
N SER A 196 5.48 6.48 -18.00
CA SER A 196 4.72 6.02 -19.16
C SER A 196 5.18 4.65 -19.67
N THR A 197 6.38 4.22 -19.29
CA THR A 197 7.07 3.05 -19.85
C THR A 197 7.56 2.11 -18.74
N PRO A 198 6.65 1.51 -17.95
CA PRO A 198 7.07 0.56 -16.93
C PRO A 198 7.56 -0.75 -17.57
N VAL A 199 8.63 -1.30 -17.02
CA VAL A 199 9.25 -2.55 -17.50
C VAL A 199 9.30 -3.53 -16.34
N PRO A 200 8.38 -4.52 -16.28
CA PRO A 200 8.40 -5.49 -15.21
C PRO A 200 9.60 -6.43 -15.31
N VAL A 201 10.20 -6.79 -14.18
CA VAL A 201 11.20 -7.85 -14.14
C VAL A 201 10.46 -9.17 -13.94
N TYR A 202 10.46 -10.00 -14.98
CA TYR A 202 10.00 -11.38 -14.85
C TYR A 202 11.13 -12.17 -14.20
N VAL A 203 10.91 -12.56 -12.95
CA VAL A 203 11.75 -13.54 -12.26
C VAL A 203 11.13 -14.92 -12.52
N ASP A 204 11.93 -15.81 -13.11
CA ASP A 204 11.58 -17.22 -13.36
C ASP A 204 11.28 -17.98 -12.06
#